data_AF-A0A7K4MT69-F1
#
_entry.id   AF-A0A7K4MT69-F1
#
_cell.length_a   1.000
_cell.length_b   1.000
_cell.length_c   1.000
_cell.angle_alpha   90.00
_cell.angle_beta   90.00
_cell.angle_gamma   90.00
#
_symmetry.space_group_name_H-M   'P 1'
#
loop_
_entity.id
_entity.type
_entity.pdbx_description
1 polymer ?
#
loop_
_entity_poly.entity_id
_entity_poly.type
_entity_poly.pdbx_seq_one_letter_code
_entity_poly.pdbx_strand_id
1 'polypeptide(L)'
;MSAFDDNATTYLMNNDYEFLNTWTHDQGPASMPYLLTDGSIIYPYRVPFPTMSAGGVGGGIQKQSWDGEILWEYEFANEQYQHHHDVEPLPSGNILIIVWEKKTAQEAYDMGRETIDNPLNVMW
;
A
#
# COMPACT_ATOMS: atom_id res chain seq x y z
N MET A 1 -17.77 -0.83 -15.41
CA MET A 1 -16.73 -1.86 -15.29
C MET A 1 -16.24 -1.82 -13.85
N SER A 2 -16.55 -2.85 -13.08
CA SER A 2 -16.13 -2.97 -11.68
C SER A 2 -14.65 -3.35 -11.64
N ALA A 3 -13.83 -2.55 -10.96
CA ALA A 3 -12.37 -2.69 -10.84
C ALA A 3 -11.94 -3.88 -9.95
N PHE A 4 -12.68 -5.00 -10.00
CA PHE A 4 -12.46 -6.18 -9.17
C PHE A 4 -12.08 -7.43 -9.98
N ASP A 5 -11.98 -7.32 -11.31
CA ASP A 5 -11.72 -8.46 -12.22
C ASP A 5 -10.46 -8.28 -13.10
N ASP A 6 -9.68 -7.22 -12.90
CA ASP A 6 -8.38 -7.08 -13.57
C ASP A 6 -7.27 -7.55 -12.62
N ASN A 7 -6.64 -8.68 -12.97
CA ASN A 7 -5.41 -9.14 -12.31
C ASN A 7 -4.41 -7.97 -12.23
N ALA A 8 -4.06 -7.56 -11.02
CA ALA A 8 -3.12 -6.47 -10.81
C ALA A 8 -1.75 -6.88 -11.35
N THR A 9 -1.16 -6.05 -12.20
CA THR A 9 0.07 -6.39 -12.93
C THR A 9 1.07 -5.24 -12.88
N THR A 10 2.35 -5.56 -12.71
CA THR A 10 3.48 -4.62 -12.85
C THR A 10 4.27 -4.97 -14.08
N TYR A 11 4.63 -3.97 -14.87
CA TYR A 11 5.48 -4.12 -16.06
C TYR A 11 6.77 -3.35 -15.87
N LEU A 12 7.90 -3.97 -16.20
CA LEU A 12 9.15 -3.28 -16.47
C LEU A 12 9.31 -3.15 -17.98
N MET A 13 9.39 -1.93 -18.49
CA MET A 13 9.51 -1.64 -19.92
C MET A 13 10.82 -0.92 -20.24
N ASN A 14 11.37 -1.17 -21.42
CA ASN A 14 12.44 -0.34 -21.98
C ASN A 14 11.86 0.86 -22.77
N ASN A 15 12.74 1.73 -23.29
CA ASN A 15 12.33 2.92 -24.04
C ASN A 15 11.74 2.61 -25.43
N ASP A 16 11.88 1.38 -25.90
CA ASP A 16 11.27 0.88 -27.15
C ASP A 16 9.88 0.26 -26.89
N TYR A 17 9.34 0.41 -25.67
CA TYR A 17 8.06 -0.14 -25.21
C TYR A 17 8.00 -1.67 -25.17
N GLU A 18 9.16 -2.33 -25.10
CA GLU A 18 9.23 -3.77 -24.91
C GLU A 18 9.15 -4.10 -23.42
N PHE A 19 8.31 -5.09 -23.07
CA PHE A 19 8.24 -5.63 -21.72
C PHE A 19 9.49 -6.48 -21.44
N LEU A 20 10.32 -6.01 -20.51
CA LEU A 20 11.49 -6.74 -20.01
C LEU A 20 11.10 -7.74 -18.93
N ASN A 21 10.08 -7.42 -18.13
CA ASN A 21 9.54 -8.31 -17.11
C ASN A 21 8.09 -7.95 -16.75
N THR A 22 7.37 -8.92 -16.20
CA THR A 22 5.98 -8.80 -15.76
C THR A 22 5.79 -9.53 -14.43
N TRP A 23 5.24 -8.83 -13.44
CA TRP A 23 4.80 -9.43 -12.17
C TRP A 23 3.29 -9.39 -12.07
N THR A 24 2.69 -10.44 -11.52
CA THR A 24 1.25 -10.55 -11.28
C THR A 24 0.96 -10.53 -9.79
N HIS A 25 -0.14 -9.90 -9.40
CA HIS A 25 -0.51 -9.68 -8.01
C HIS A 25 -1.95 -10.08 -7.77
N ASP A 26 -2.19 -10.72 -6.63
CA ASP A 26 -3.55 -11.08 -6.18
C ASP A 26 -4.33 -9.85 -5.72
N GLN A 27 -3.63 -8.84 -5.18
CA GLN A 27 -4.22 -7.60 -4.67
C GLN A 27 -3.83 -6.40 -5.54
N GLY A 28 -4.75 -5.43 -5.63
CA GLY A 28 -4.51 -4.18 -6.33
C GLY A 28 -3.45 -3.31 -5.64
N PRO A 29 -2.76 -2.45 -6.41
CA PRO A 29 -1.69 -1.61 -5.87
C PRO A 29 -2.24 -0.57 -4.90
N ALA A 30 -1.51 -0.32 -3.82
CA ALA A 30 -1.67 0.88 -3.00
C ALA A 30 -0.93 2.07 -3.64
N SER A 31 0.22 1.80 -4.27
CA SER A 31 1.12 2.75 -4.92
C SER A 31 2.03 2.03 -5.93
N MET A 32 3.09 2.71 -6.40
CA MET A 32 3.98 2.18 -7.43
C MET A 32 4.94 1.13 -6.82
N PRO A 33 5.24 0.02 -7.51
CA PRO A 33 6.30 -0.88 -7.09
C PRO A 33 7.68 -0.26 -7.25
N TYR A 34 8.61 -0.66 -6.38
CA TYR A 34 10.01 -0.24 -6.42
C TYR A 34 10.87 -1.37 -6.95
N LEU A 35 11.56 -1.16 -8.07
CA LEU A 35 12.57 -2.10 -8.57
C LEU A 35 13.87 -1.92 -7.78
N LEU A 36 14.36 -3.01 -7.19
CA LEU A 36 15.60 -3.04 -6.43
C LEU A 36 16.79 -3.48 -7.30
N THR A 37 18.01 -3.21 -6.82
CA THR A 37 19.25 -3.53 -7.56
C THR A 37 19.49 -5.03 -7.75
N ASP A 38 18.86 -5.88 -6.93
CA ASP A 38 18.90 -7.34 -7.06
C ASP A 38 17.85 -7.88 -8.06
N GLY A 39 17.09 -7.00 -8.73
CA GLY A 39 16.04 -7.33 -9.67
C GLY A 39 14.69 -7.68 -9.02
N SER A 40 14.62 -7.76 -7.70
CA SER A 40 13.35 -7.94 -7.00
C SER A 40 12.53 -6.64 -7.00
N ILE A 41 11.24 -6.74 -6.70
CA ILE A 41 10.38 -5.58 -6.47
C ILE A 41 9.86 -5.54 -5.03
N ILE A 42 9.66 -4.32 -4.52
CA ILE A 42 8.74 -4.06 -3.40
C ILE A 42 7.41 -3.59 -3.98
N TYR A 43 6.34 -4.30 -3.66
CA TYR A 43 5.00 -4.04 -4.13
C TYR A 43 4.07 -3.67 -2.96
N PRO A 44 3.69 -2.38 -2.85
CA PRO A 44 2.70 -1.95 -1.87
C PRO A 44 1.30 -2.24 -2.41
N TYR A 45 0.48 -2.96 -1.64
CA TYR A 45 -0.84 -3.40 -2.07
C TYR A 45 -1.93 -3.02 -1.06
N ARG A 46 -3.17 -3.00 -1.57
CA ARG A 46 -4.37 -2.80 -0.79
C ARG A 46 -4.84 -4.14 -0.22
N VAL A 47 -4.92 -4.25 1.10
CA VAL A 47 -5.49 -5.44 1.76
C VAL A 47 -6.98 -5.58 1.43
N PRO A 48 -7.55 -6.80 1.43
CA PRO A 48 -8.94 -7.03 1.07
C PRO A 48 -9.94 -6.38 2.04
N PHE A 49 -9.57 -6.24 3.32
CA PHE A 49 -10.44 -5.73 4.39
C PHE A 49 -9.78 -4.59 5.18
N PRO A 50 -9.56 -3.41 4.57
CA PRO A 50 -8.97 -2.29 5.28
C PRO A 50 -9.94 -1.72 6.33
N THR A 51 -9.41 -1.28 7.48
CA THR A 51 -10.20 -0.67 8.56
C THR A 51 -10.41 0.82 8.37
N MET A 52 -9.51 1.47 7.61
CA MET A 52 -9.60 2.87 7.19
C MET A 52 -9.60 2.93 5.66
N SER A 53 -10.70 3.42 5.09
CA SER A 53 -10.89 3.43 3.64
C SER A 53 -11.12 4.85 3.13
N ALA A 54 -10.06 5.46 2.59
CA ALA A 54 -10.10 6.70 1.84
C ALA A 54 -9.17 6.60 0.61
N GLY A 55 -8.98 7.71 -0.11
CA GLY A 55 -7.96 7.75 -1.17
C GLY A 55 -6.59 7.39 -0.60
N GLY A 56 -5.84 6.53 -1.30
CA GLY A 56 -4.54 6.06 -0.83
C GLY A 56 -4.54 4.89 0.13
N VAL A 57 -5.68 4.20 0.34
CA VAL A 57 -5.71 3.03 1.21
C VAL A 57 -4.79 1.91 0.69
N GLY A 58 -3.78 1.57 1.50
CA GLY A 58 -2.94 0.40 1.30
C GLY A 58 -3.28 -0.67 2.33
N GLY A 59 -2.26 -1.21 2.98
CA GLY A 59 -2.40 -2.16 4.07
C GLY A 59 -1.37 -3.28 4.03
N GLY A 60 -0.74 -3.53 2.88
CA GLY A 60 0.27 -4.57 2.76
C GLY A 60 1.44 -4.17 1.89
N ILE A 61 2.55 -4.89 2.08
CA ILE A 61 3.79 -4.75 1.34
C ILE A 61 4.29 -6.16 1.04
N GLN A 62 4.69 -6.39 -0.19
CA GLN A 62 5.21 -7.67 -0.64
C GLN A 62 6.56 -7.48 -1.32
N LYS A 63 7.52 -8.37 -1.05
CA LYS A 63 8.74 -8.48 -1.87
C LYS A 63 8.60 -9.66 -2.82
N GLN A 64 8.76 -9.43 -4.11
CA GLN A 64 8.76 -10.48 -5.13
C GLN A 64 10.12 -10.56 -5.82
N SER A 65 10.58 -11.77 -6.10
CA SER A 65 11.79 -12.00 -6.91
C SER A 65 11.59 -11.53 -8.36
N TRP A 66 12.65 -11.56 -9.15
CA TRP A 66 12.55 -11.29 -10.60
C TRP A 66 11.54 -12.20 -11.29
N ASP A 67 11.45 -13.47 -10.88
CA ASP A 67 10.57 -14.47 -11.49
C ASP A 67 9.14 -14.48 -10.90
N GLY A 68 8.81 -13.53 -10.02
CA GLY A 68 7.49 -13.42 -9.40
C GLY A 68 7.27 -14.28 -8.14
N GLU A 69 8.32 -14.90 -7.60
CA GLU A 69 8.21 -15.62 -6.31
C GLU A 69 8.03 -14.62 -5.16
N ILE A 70 7.03 -14.84 -4.32
CA ILE A 70 6.83 -14.07 -3.08
C ILE A 70 7.93 -14.44 -2.08
N LEU A 71 8.88 -13.54 -1.87
CA LEU A 71 9.97 -13.75 -0.92
C LEU A 71 9.51 -13.48 0.52
N TRP A 72 8.69 -12.46 0.70
CA TRP A 72 8.00 -12.18 1.95
C TRP A 72 6.81 -11.23 1.72
N GLU A 73 5.90 -11.21 2.68
CA GLU A 73 4.76 -10.31 2.75
C GLU A 73 4.62 -9.75 4.17
N TYR A 74 4.16 -8.51 4.28
CA TYR A 74 3.91 -7.83 5.54
C TYR A 74 2.66 -6.97 5.47
N GLU A 75 1.67 -7.29 6.29
CA GLU A 75 0.46 -6.47 6.47
C GLU A 75 0.62 -5.49 7.63
N PHE A 76 0.36 -4.21 7.34
CA PHE A 76 0.24 -3.13 8.31
C PHE A 76 -1.15 -2.48 8.21
N ALA A 77 -2.15 -3.27 8.60
CA ALA A 77 -3.55 -2.86 8.66
C ALA A 77 -4.22 -3.50 9.88
N ASN A 78 -4.76 -2.68 10.78
CA ASN A 78 -5.54 -3.11 11.94
C ASN A 78 -6.49 -1.98 12.38
N GLU A 79 -7.20 -2.15 13.49
CA GLU A 79 -8.18 -1.16 13.94
C GLU A 79 -7.59 0.21 14.33
N GLN A 80 -6.29 0.27 14.62
CA GLN A 80 -5.59 1.48 15.05
C GLN A 80 -4.73 2.09 13.94
N TYR A 81 -4.15 1.28 13.05
CA TYR A 81 -3.23 1.75 12.02
C TYR A 81 -3.55 1.18 10.64
N GLN A 82 -3.29 1.95 9.59
CA GLN A 82 -3.44 1.54 8.20
C GLN A 82 -2.31 2.13 7.36
N HIS A 83 -1.58 1.31 6.60
CA HIS A 83 -0.66 1.80 5.57
C HIS A 83 -1.41 2.70 4.57
N HIS A 84 -0.85 3.89 4.33
CA HIS A 84 -1.41 4.96 3.52
C HIS A 84 -0.44 5.35 2.39
N HIS A 85 -0.87 5.13 1.16
CA HIS A 85 -0.13 5.37 -0.09
C HIS A 85 1.15 4.56 -0.24
N ASP A 86 2.27 5.21 0.11
CA ASP A 86 3.58 4.89 -0.44
C ASP A 86 4.51 4.36 0.63
N VAL A 87 5.54 3.66 0.18
CA VAL A 87 6.59 3.10 1.02
C VAL A 87 7.95 3.46 0.43
N GLU A 88 8.99 3.57 1.27
CA GLU A 88 10.34 3.84 0.78
C GLU A 88 11.30 2.74 1.23
N PRO A 89 11.75 1.85 0.32
CA PRO A 89 12.82 0.92 0.59
C PRO A 89 14.15 1.66 0.74
N LEU A 90 14.77 1.55 1.92
CA LEU A 90 16.03 2.22 2.24
C LEU A 90 17.25 1.36 1.87
N PRO A 91 18.43 1.96 1.64
CA PRO A 91 19.68 1.23 1.41
C PRO A 91 20.07 0.25 2.52
N SER A 92 19.56 0.44 3.75
CA SER A 92 19.78 -0.46 4.88
C SER A 92 18.96 -1.75 4.80
N GLY A 93 18.03 -1.86 3.84
CA GLY A 93 17.05 -2.94 3.74
C GLY A 93 15.78 -2.72 4.58
N ASN A 94 15.70 -1.63 5.35
CA ASN A 94 14.46 -1.24 6.03
C ASN A 94 13.49 -0.59 5.05
N ILE A 95 12.20 -0.59 5.39
CA ILE A 95 11.17 0.09 4.59
C ILE A 95 10.49 1.13 5.48
N LEU A 96 10.40 2.38 5.02
CA LEU A 96 9.55 3.39 5.64
C LEU A 96 8.13 3.25 5.10
N ILE A 97 7.16 3.36 5.98
CA ILE A 97 5.74 3.21 5.65
C ILE A 97 5.04 4.46 6.14
N ILE A 98 4.28 5.13 5.26
CA ILE A 98 3.37 6.19 5.68
C ILE A 98 2.10 5.51 6.20
N VAL A 99 1.63 5.94 7.36
CA VAL A 99 0.50 5.28 8.04
C VAL A 99 -0.53 6.30 8.50
N TRP A 100 -1.79 5.94 8.36
CA TRP A 100 -2.88 6.52 9.11
C TRP A 100 -2.92 5.91 10.51
N GLU A 101 -3.22 6.75 11.50
CA GLU A 101 -3.50 6.33 12.86
C GLU A 101 -4.89 6.81 13.26
N LYS A 102 -5.72 5.89 13.74
CA LYS A 102 -7.06 6.21 14.20
C LYS A 102 -7.00 7.15 15.40
N LYS A 103 -7.73 8.24 15.33
CA LYS A 103 -7.99 9.15 16.44
C LYS A 103 -9.48 9.14 16.76
N THR A 104 -9.79 8.94 18.03
CA THR A 104 -11.14 9.11 18.57
C THR A 104 -11.60 10.56 18.41
N ALA A 105 -12.92 10.79 18.49
CA ALA A 105 -13.46 12.15 18.49
C ALA A 105 -12.84 13.02 19.58
N GLN A 106 -12.66 12.47 20.79
CA GLN A 106 -12.08 13.23 21.90
C GLN A 106 -10.63 13.65 21.59
N GLU A 107 -9.78 12.73 21.12
CA GLU A 107 -8.39 13.07 20.73
C GLU A 107 -8.36 14.14 19.63
N ALA A 108 -9.23 14.03 18.64
CA ALA A 108 -9.35 15.03 17.58
C ALA A 108 -9.76 16.41 18.12
N TYR A 109 -10.72 16.46 19.04
CA TYR A 109 -11.15 17.71 19.68
C TYR A 109 -10.08 18.31 20.59
N ASP A 110 -9.36 17.46 21.33
CA ASP A 110 -8.21 17.88 22.16
C ASP A 110 -7.08 18.47 21.30
N MET A 111 -6.96 18.04 20.04
CA MET A 111 -6.04 18.60 19.03
C MET A 111 -6.61 19.81 18.25
N GLY A 112 -7.82 20.28 18.59
CA GLY A 112 -8.42 21.50 18.02
C GLY A 112 -9.34 21.29 16.82
N ARG A 113 -9.73 20.05 16.50
CA ARG A 113 -10.83 19.83 15.54
C ARG A 113 -12.14 20.34 16.15
N GLU A 114 -12.98 21.01 15.37
CA GLU A 114 -14.28 21.52 15.86
C GLU A 114 -15.45 20.58 15.54
N THR A 115 -15.40 19.90 14.39
CA THR A 115 -16.49 19.02 13.91
C THR A 115 -15.93 17.76 13.27
N ILE A 116 -16.62 16.63 13.40
CA ILE A 116 -16.29 15.39 12.67
C ILE A 116 -17.56 14.96 11.96
N ASP A 117 -17.52 14.95 10.63
CA ASP A 117 -18.65 14.61 9.78
C ASP A 117 -18.41 13.29 9.05
N ASN A 118 -18.49 12.19 9.80
CA ASN A 118 -18.56 10.84 9.26
C ASN A 118 -19.28 9.90 10.24
N PRO A 119 -19.87 8.77 9.77
CA PRO A 119 -20.64 7.86 10.61
C PRO A 119 -19.87 7.18 11.75
N LEU A 120 -18.54 7.13 11.65
CA LEU A 120 -17.69 6.49 12.65
C LEU A 120 -17.30 7.45 13.79
N ASN A 121 -17.50 8.76 13.60
CA ASN A 121 -17.09 9.81 14.53
C ASN A 121 -15.61 9.68 14.95
N VAL A 122 -14.74 9.43 13.98
CA VAL A 122 -13.27 9.33 14.14
C VAL A 122 -12.55 10.11 13.05
N MET A 123 -11.25 10.33 13.22
CA MET A 123 -10.35 10.83 12.17
C MET A 123 -9.12 9.94 12.05
N TRP A 124 -8.36 10.10 10.98
CA TRP A 124 -7.07 9.44 10.74
C TRP A 124 -6.22 10.26 9.76
#